data_AF-A0A9P4H7I5-F1
#
_entry.id   AF-A0A9P4H7I5-F1
#
_cell.length_a   1.000
_cell.length_b   1.000
_cell.length_c   1.000
_cell.angle_alpha   90.00
_cell.angle_beta   90.00
_cell.angle_gamma   90.00
#
_symmetry.space_group_name_H-M   'P 1'
#
loop_
_entity.id
_entity.type
_entity.pdbx_description
1 polymer ?
#
loop_
_entity_poly.entity_id
_entity_poly.type
_entity_poly.pdbx_seq_one_letter_code
_entity_poly.pdbx_strand_id
1 'polypeptide(L)'
;MTTDDPWSWTVNDLIAELCHSKQLYQAANVTAENTPDGVTLEDQLREQHVTGATFLSAVNSNTIRTELGIPNLGQRLALVSVIKLLRGRSNGYTQHSTSTGVKALNINNDGVSTVDSLHSFDTSGRKRQKVTHITPTPLMYSLLAQDLQRQVVDGSGEFDYLLRWQTADRPVAEHVKPANDPTTTEIEDFTDDDDSLEDEEQAAEVEEEEPENPVRDKIEPQNRAKLNQDEIVNILNEYIEHYTNTWTPEQEAQRGEKLDPVAMWEDADAAGTRHQLIEKYKSDRAYYQQRLDNLCDQVLQTLGSNAEKVCLQCRNLEETISMMEFSDWLVGIYSLAPDKDTEDESPERSTNHAGSTEYTESKRENEHLTRQTQLAQIIDLGSPTESSVSEQDEMLVDSSPTPGSEIERQTPRSPERFHSTDAVIADTIEPAAKPVPPPPTARTATSRSLAQLGDEPENASIASARRWRWTDLIDSQDRKRVVIKALLELNSDDLEIIRTRLRTVGKADMIREIPASLQMFSRKETKMHGVLQRDMPKIVTSTKLFLCWWLCDNYFRANPSMWHLEELQNCLEEGSPDPSTFCDFLSTVMRTTFSPDALRNPDQPSQREIIEISDDDE
;
A
#
# COMPACT_ATOMS: atom_id res chain seq x y z
N MET A 1 11.57 -23.82 -35.89
CA MET A 1 11.20 -24.72 -34.78
C MET A 1 11.66 -26.13 -35.10
N THR A 2 12.84 -26.51 -34.60
CA THR A 2 13.21 -27.91 -34.33
C THR A 2 12.20 -28.56 -33.36
N THR A 3 12.16 -29.89 -33.31
CA THR A 3 11.26 -30.66 -32.43
C THR A 3 11.78 -30.81 -31.00
N ASP A 4 12.98 -30.32 -30.73
CA ASP A 4 13.79 -30.69 -29.57
C ASP A 4 13.61 -29.70 -28.43
N ASP A 5 13.66 -30.17 -27.19
CA ASP A 5 13.31 -29.38 -26.00
C ASP A 5 14.24 -28.15 -25.87
N PRO A 6 13.71 -26.92 -25.73
CA PRO A 6 14.52 -25.70 -25.55
C PRO A 6 15.56 -25.73 -24.43
N TRP A 7 15.39 -26.58 -23.42
CA TRP A 7 16.39 -26.81 -22.36
C TRP A 7 17.64 -27.56 -22.86
N SER A 8 17.51 -28.35 -23.94
CA SER A 8 18.57 -29.17 -24.52
C SER A 8 19.33 -28.50 -25.68
N TRP A 9 18.88 -27.33 -26.13
CA TRP A 9 19.49 -26.58 -27.23
C TRP A 9 20.95 -26.20 -26.93
N THR A 10 21.85 -26.47 -27.89
CA THR A 10 23.20 -25.92 -27.87
C THR A 10 23.18 -24.42 -28.17
N VAL A 11 24.33 -23.75 -27.98
CA VAL A 11 24.49 -22.33 -28.34
C VAL A 11 24.08 -22.07 -29.80
N ASN A 12 24.40 -22.99 -30.72
CA ASN A 12 24.05 -22.84 -32.15
C ASN A 12 22.54 -23.01 -32.42
N ASP A 13 21.87 -23.91 -31.71
CA ASP A 13 20.43 -24.15 -31.90
C ASP A 13 19.61 -22.97 -31.32
N LEU A 14 20.06 -22.44 -30.19
CA LEU A 14 19.53 -21.21 -29.60
C LEU A 14 19.67 -20.04 -30.58
N ILE A 15 20.85 -19.83 -31.15
CA ILE A 15 21.10 -18.78 -32.16
C ILE A 15 20.22 -18.97 -33.42
N ALA A 16 20.05 -20.19 -33.91
CA ALA A 16 19.24 -20.46 -35.10
C ALA A 16 17.75 -20.12 -34.89
N GLU A 17 17.18 -20.44 -33.73
CA GLU A 17 15.77 -20.14 -33.42
C GLU A 17 15.56 -18.72 -32.84
N LEU A 18 16.58 -18.08 -32.27
CA LEU A 18 16.49 -16.76 -31.61
C LEU A 18 17.02 -15.60 -32.47
N CYS A 19 18.09 -15.77 -33.24
CA CYS A 19 18.68 -14.72 -34.07
C CYS A 19 18.25 -14.82 -35.54
N HIS A 20 18.13 -16.04 -36.08
CA HIS A 20 17.82 -16.25 -37.51
C HIS A 20 16.32 -16.48 -37.79
N SER A 21 15.53 -16.82 -36.76
CA SER A 21 14.10 -17.11 -36.87
C SER A 21 13.23 -16.07 -36.17
N LYS A 22 12.37 -15.37 -36.92
CA LYS A 22 11.39 -14.44 -36.35
C LYS A 22 10.18 -15.13 -35.70
N GLN A 23 10.09 -16.46 -35.78
CA GLN A 23 8.90 -17.21 -35.33
C GLN A 23 8.73 -17.21 -33.81
N LEU A 24 9.81 -17.14 -33.02
CA LEU A 24 9.71 -17.08 -31.56
C LEU A 24 9.14 -15.74 -31.08
N TYR A 25 9.62 -14.62 -31.62
CA TYR A 25 9.09 -13.28 -31.33
C TYR A 25 7.61 -13.16 -31.73
N GLN A 26 7.25 -13.65 -32.92
CA GLN A 26 5.85 -13.69 -33.38
C GLN A 26 4.97 -14.53 -32.45
N ALA A 27 5.44 -15.72 -32.03
CA ALA A 27 4.71 -16.58 -31.09
C ALA A 27 4.66 -16.03 -29.64
N ALA A 28 5.50 -15.05 -29.32
CA ALA A 28 5.48 -14.28 -28.07
C ALA A 28 4.71 -12.94 -28.20
N ASN A 29 4.04 -12.68 -29.33
CA ASN A 29 3.33 -11.44 -29.66
C ASN A 29 4.21 -10.17 -29.66
N VAL A 30 5.51 -10.31 -29.90
CA VAL A 30 6.48 -9.19 -29.94
C VAL A 30 6.40 -8.47 -31.30
N THR A 31 6.38 -7.14 -31.28
CA THR A 31 6.43 -6.31 -32.50
C THR A 31 7.80 -6.35 -33.17
N ALA A 32 7.83 -6.25 -34.51
CA ALA A 32 9.07 -6.35 -35.29
C ALA A 32 10.11 -5.26 -34.96
N GLU A 33 9.65 -4.10 -34.47
CA GLU A 33 10.48 -2.96 -34.05
C GLU A 33 11.20 -3.22 -32.71
N ASN A 34 10.60 -4.02 -31.83
CA ASN A 34 11.18 -4.44 -30.55
C ASN A 34 12.02 -5.73 -30.67
N THR A 35 12.29 -6.22 -31.88
CA THR A 35 13.19 -7.37 -32.06
C THR A 35 14.65 -6.87 -31.92
N PRO A 36 15.53 -7.57 -31.17
CA PRO A 36 16.97 -7.29 -31.16
C PRO A 36 17.59 -7.38 -32.56
N ASP A 37 18.75 -6.74 -32.77
CA ASP A 37 19.57 -7.09 -33.92
C ASP A 37 20.14 -8.51 -33.74
N GLY A 38 19.93 -9.35 -34.75
CA GLY A 38 20.31 -10.76 -34.70
C GLY A 38 21.82 -10.99 -34.76
N VAL A 39 22.60 -10.07 -35.33
CA VAL A 39 24.06 -10.23 -35.45
C VAL A 39 24.74 -9.95 -34.11
N THR A 40 24.50 -8.77 -33.52
CA THR A 40 25.05 -8.42 -32.20
C THR A 40 24.59 -9.37 -31.09
N LEU A 41 23.33 -9.84 -31.13
CA LEU A 41 22.85 -10.86 -30.20
C LEU A 41 23.49 -12.24 -30.44
N GLU A 42 23.75 -12.64 -31.69
CA GLU A 42 24.49 -13.88 -31.99
C GLU A 42 25.91 -13.83 -31.40
N ASP A 43 26.65 -12.74 -31.63
CA ASP A 43 28.02 -12.60 -31.12
C ASP A 43 28.07 -12.68 -29.59
N GLN A 44 27.16 -12.00 -28.88
CA GLN A 44 27.11 -12.04 -27.40
C GLN A 44 26.69 -13.41 -26.85
N LEU A 45 25.74 -14.11 -27.49
CA LEU A 45 25.38 -15.48 -27.09
C LEU A 45 26.53 -16.48 -27.32
N ARG A 46 27.35 -16.27 -28.37
CA ARG A 46 28.57 -17.05 -28.62
C ARG A 46 29.66 -16.76 -27.59
N GLU A 47 29.92 -15.49 -27.30
CA GLU A 47 30.94 -15.03 -26.35
C GLU A 47 30.68 -15.54 -24.93
N GLN A 48 29.45 -15.38 -24.43
CA GLN A 48 29.04 -15.86 -23.09
C GLN A 48 28.67 -17.36 -23.05
N HIS A 49 28.88 -18.10 -24.15
CA HIS A 49 28.59 -19.54 -24.29
C HIS A 49 27.18 -19.96 -23.81
N VAL A 50 26.16 -19.14 -24.11
CA VAL A 50 24.82 -19.30 -23.54
C VAL A 50 24.10 -20.50 -24.16
N THR A 51 23.94 -21.57 -23.37
CA THR A 51 23.15 -22.75 -23.76
C THR A 51 21.65 -22.53 -23.53
N GLY A 52 20.80 -23.38 -24.12
CA GLY A 52 19.35 -23.35 -23.86
C GLY A 52 19.00 -23.48 -22.37
N ALA A 53 19.70 -24.34 -21.63
CA ALA A 53 19.56 -24.44 -20.17
C ALA A 53 19.91 -23.10 -19.48
N THR A 54 21.08 -22.51 -19.78
CA THR A 54 21.52 -21.22 -19.22
C THR A 54 20.53 -20.09 -19.52
N PHE A 55 20.07 -20.01 -20.77
CA PHE A 55 19.10 -19.02 -21.24
C PHE A 55 17.75 -19.12 -20.52
N LEU A 56 17.33 -20.34 -20.16
CA LEU A 56 16.07 -20.55 -19.45
C LEU A 56 16.21 -20.45 -17.92
N SER A 57 17.35 -20.79 -17.32
CA SER A 57 17.53 -20.76 -15.86
C SER A 57 18.11 -19.47 -15.31
N ALA A 58 19.15 -18.90 -15.94
CA ALA A 58 19.96 -17.81 -15.38
C ALA A 58 19.58 -16.44 -15.94
N VAL A 59 19.25 -16.37 -17.24
CA VAL A 59 19.00 -15.09 -17.92
C VAL A 59 17.73 -14.42 -17.39
N ASN A 60 17.92 -13.17 -16.97
CA ASN A 60 16.95 -12.23 -16.42
C ASN A 60 17.13 -10.83 -17.05
N SER A 61 16.20 -9.91 -16.78
CA SER A 61 16.18 -8.56 -17.36
C SER A 61 17.49 -7.78 -17.17
N ASN A 62 18.16 -7.93 -16.02
CA ASN A 62 19.43 -7.26 -15.74
C ASN A 62 20.57 -7.89 -16.58
N THR A 63 20.70 -9.22 -16.62
CA THR A 63 21.70 -9.90 -17.48
C THR A 63 21.52 -9.58 -18.97
N ILE A 64 20.29 -9.39 -19.46
CA ILE A 64 20.06 -8.98 -20.85
C ILE A 64 20.56 -7.54 -21.10
N ARG A 65 20.54 -6.68 -20.07
CA ARG A 65 21.11 -5.32 -20.12
C ARG A 65 22.63 -5.32 -20.02
N THR A 66 23.21 -6.12 -19.12
CA THR A 66 24.63 -6.04 -18.73
C THR A 66 25.54 -7.03 -19.47
N GLU A 67 25.10 -8.28 -19.63
CA GLU A 67 25.91 -9.38 -20.20
C GLU A 67 25.63 -9.57 -21.69
N LEU A 68 24.40 -9.35 -22.15
CA LEU A 68 24.04 -9.37 -23.58
C LEU A 68 24.07 -7.97 -24.23
N GLY A 69 24.38 -6.93 -23.46
CA GLY A 69 24.62 -5.58 -23.97
C GLY A 69 23.43 -4.89 -24.64
N ILE A 70 22.17 -5.20 -24.26
CA ILE A 70 20.97 -4.61 -24.88
C ILE A 70 20.45 -3.42 -24.04
N PRO A 71 20.74 -2.15 -24.42
CA PRO A 71 20.30 -0.97 -23.67
C PRO A 71 18.82 -0.63 -23.89
N ASN A 72 18.24 -1.02 -25.03
CA ASN A 72 16.84 -0.72 -25.38
C ASN A 72 15.87 -1.57 -24.53
N LEU A 73 14.96 -0.92 -23.81
CA LEU A 73 14.01 -1.60 -22.92
C LEU A 73 13.04 -2.52 -23.66
N GLY A 74 12.50 -2.09 -24.81
CA GLY A 74 11.59 -2.89 -25.63
C GLY A 74 12.23 -4.19 -26.13
N GLN A 75 13.50 -4.13 -26.54
CA GLN A 75 14.28 -5.31 -26.93
C GLN A 75 14.58 -6.26 -25.75
N ARG A 76 14.74 -5.73 -24.52
CA ARG A 76 14.84 -6.58 -23.32
C ARG A 76 13.51 -7.28 -23.01
N LEU A 77 12.40 -6.54 -23.01
CA LEU A 77 11.06 -7.09 -22.77
C LEU A 77 10.64 -8.12 -23.83
N ALA A 78 11.07 -7.92 -25.09
CA ALA A 78 10.93 -8.91 -26.16
C ALA A 78 11.64 -10.23 -25.83
N LEU A 79 12.91 -10.18 -25.40
CA LEU A 79 13.66 -11.38 -25.01
C LEU A 79 13.08 -12.06 -23.77
N VAL A 80 12.68 -11.30 -22.75
CA VAL A 80 11.99 -11.86 -21.56
C VAL A 80 10.68 -12.56 -21.97
N SER A 81 9.93 -12.00 -22.91
CA SER A 81 8.70 -12.61 -23.43
C SER A 81 8.96 -13.92 -24.19
N VAL A 82 10.05 -13.99 -24.98
CA VAL A 82 10.50 -15.23 -25.62
C VAL A 82 10.99 -16.26 -24.61
N ILE A 83 11.79 -15.86 -23.60
CA ILE A 83 12.22 -16.73 -22.50
C ILE A 83 10.98 -17.32 -21.78
N LYS A 84 9.98 -16.50 -21.48
CA LYS A 84 8.72 -16.93 -20.84
C LYS A 84 7.94 -17.93 -21.71
N LEU A 85 7.88 -17.72 -23.02
CA LEU A 85 7.28 -18.65 -23.98
C LEU A 85 8.03 -19.99 -24.02
N LEU A 86 9.37 -19.97 -24.07
CA LEU A 86 10.20 -21.17 -24.12
C LEU A 86 10.16 -21.95 -22.79
N ARG A 87 10.20 -21.27 -21.64
CA ARG A 87 10.00 -21.86 -20.31
C ARG A 87 8.68 -22.64 -20.23
N GLY A 88 7.60 -22.09 -20.80
CA GLY A 88 6.28 -22.74 -20.88
C GLY A 88 6.16 -23.88 -21.90
N ARG A 89 7.15 -24.06 -22.79
CA ARG A 89 7.20 -25.16 -23.78
C ARG A 89 8.21 -26.26 -23.42
N SER A 90 9.11 -25.98 -22.48
CA SER A 90 10.21 -26.88 -22.11
C SER A 90 9.82 -27.81 -20.95
N ASN A 91 9.91 -29.12 -21.20
CA ASN A 91 9.76 -30.14 -20.17
C ASN A 91 11.00 -30.19 -19.29
N GLY A 92 12.21 -30.03 -19.87
CA GLY A 92 13.48 -29.97 -19.14
C GLY A 92 13.51 -28.83 -18.11
N TYR A 93 13.10 -27.61 -18.51
CA TYR A 93 12.97 -26.48 -17.59
C TYR A 93 11.96 -26.76 -16.46
N THR A 94 10.82 -27.37 -16.79
CA THR A 94 9.76 -27.70 -15.82
C THR A 94 10.22 -28.76 -14.80
N GLN A 95 11.02 -29.74 -15.21
CA GLN A 95 11.65 -30.70 -14.30
C GLN A 95 12.75 -30.05 -13.46
N HIS A 96 13.53 -29.13 -14.03
CA HIS A 96 14.58 -28.40 -13.31
C HIS A 96 14.01 -27.46 -12.23
N SER A 97 12.96 -26.68 -12.56
CA SER A 97 12.34 -25.74 -11.62
C SER A 97 11.67 -26.47 -10.45
N THR A 98 10.93 -27.55 -10.72
CA THR A 98 10.34 -28.39 -9.67
C THR A 98 11.39 -29.06 -8.79
N SER A 99 12.46 -29.63 -9.37
CA SER A 99 13.57 -30.19 -8.57
C SER A 99 14.31 -29.13 -7.75
N THR A 100 14.41 -27.89 -8.24
CA THR A 100 15.08 -26.79 -7.52
C THR A 100 14.22 -26.30 -6.36
N GLY A 101 12.91 -26.14 -6.55
CA GLY A 101 11.96 -25.81 -5.49
C GLY A 101 11.95 -26.84 -4.35
N VAL A 102 12.00 -28.14 -4.68
CA VAL A 102 12.09 -29.20 -3.66
C VAL A 102 13.40 -29.14 -2.86
N LYS A 103 14.53 -28.80 -3.50
CA LYS A 103 15.81 -28.58 -2.78
C LYS A 103 15.74 -27.39 -1.83
N ALA A 104 15.11 -26.29 -2.24
CA ALA A 104 14.94 -25.09 -1.41
C ALA A 104 14.07 -25.33 -0.15
N LEU A 105 13.26 -26.38 -0.11
CA LEU A 105 12.46 -26.77 1.05
C LEU A 105 13.18 -27.72 2.02
N ASN A 106 14.33 -28.29 1.65
CA ASN A 106 15.05 -29.30 2.44
C ASN A 106 16.07 -28.69 3.41
N ILE A 107 15.63 -27.75 4.25
CA ILE A 107 16.52 -26.90 5.09
C ILE A 107 16.96 -27.58 6.41
N ASN A 108 16.26 -28.64 6.86
CA ASN A 108 16.39 -29.16 8.24
C ASN A 108 17.12 -30.52 8.39
N ASN A 109 18.12 -30.85 7.55
CA ASN A 109 18.86 -32.12 7.69
C ASN A 109 20.34 -32.09 7.27
N ASP A 110 21.11 -31.08 7.71
CA ASP A 110 22.58 -31.13 7.68
C ASP A 110 23.14 -31.34 9.09
N GLY A 111 23.21 -32.62 9.48
CA GLY A 111 23.69 -33.08 10.79
C GLY A 111 24.77 -34.15 10.66
N VAL A 112 26.01 -33.72 10.40
CA VAL A 112 27.29 -34.44 10.59
C VAL A 112 27.36 -35.90 10.08
N SER A 113 28.08 -36.12 8.97
CA SER A 113 28.87 -37.36 8.77
C SER A 113 29.97 -37.22 7.72
N THR A 114 31.23 -37.21 8.17
CA THR A 114 32.43 -37.33 7.32
C THR A 114 33.21 -38.60 7.67
N VAL A 115 33.04 -39.67 6.90
CA VAL A 115 34.00 -40.79 6.86
C VAL A 115 33.97 -41.49 5.49
N ASP A 116 35.11 -42.06 5.07
CA ASP A 116 35.26 -42.87 3.86
C ASP A 116 34.42 -44.15 3.84
N SER A 117 34.05 -44.63 2.65
CA SER A 117 34.47 -45.96 2.16
C SER A 117 34.18 -46.20 0.68
N LEU A 118 35.02 -47.02 0.05
CA LEU A 118 34.83 -47.60 -1.29
C LEU A 118 33.97 -48.88 -1.26
N HIS A 119 33.66 -49.41 -2.45
CA HIS A 119 33.02 -50.71 -2.76
C HIS A 119 31.49 -50.83 -2.57
N SER A 120 30.78 -51.79 -3.20
CA SER A 120 30.95 -52.49 -4.51
C SER A 120 29.84 -53.55 -4.68
N PHE A 121 28.89 -53.36 -5.61
CA PHE A 121 27.74 -54.28 -5.86
C PHE A 121 26.83 -54.48 -4.61
N ASP A 122 25.68 -55.15 -4.63
CA ASP A 122 24.95 -55.85 -5.71
C ASP A 122 23.42 -55.60 -5.57
N THR A 123 22.63 -56.29 -6.38
CA THR A 123 21.20 -56.13 -6.61
C THR A 123 20.29 -56.91 -5.64
N SER A 124 18.98 -56.59 -5.71
CA SER A 124 17.81 -57.40 -5.29
C SER A 124 17.21 -57.18 -3.88
N GLY A 125 15.92 -57.54 -3.74
CA GLY A 125 15.38 -58.01 -2.45
C GLY A 125 14.21 -57.23 -1.82
N ARG A 126 12.96 -57.48 -2.26
CA ARG A 126 11.73 -57.11 -1.51
C ARG A 126 11.75 -57.59 -0.05
N LYS A 127 11.13 -56.83 0.87
CA LYS A 127 10.05 -57.31 1.77
C LYS A 127 9.34 -56.23 2.60
N ARG A 128 8.14 -56.56 3.09
CA ARG A 128 7.31 -55.76 4.01
C ARG A 128 7.67 -56.07 5.49
N GLN A 129 7.70 -55.03 6.33
CA GLN A 129 7.26 -55.06 7.73
C GLN A 129 6.39 -53.79 7.92
N LYS A 130 5.09 -53.87 8.21
CA LYS A 130 4.36 -54.45 9.37
C LYS A 130 4.44 -53.53 10.59
N VAL A 131 3.40 -52.72 10.75
CA VAL A 131 3.14 -51.82 11.88
C VAL A 131 2.94 -52.62 13.18
N THR A 132 3.40 -52.06 14.29
CA THR A 132 3.03 -52.45 15.66
C THR A 132 2.74 -51.18 16.48
N HIS A 133 1.77 -51.28 17.38
CA HIS A 133 1.24 -50.15 18.14
C HIS A 133 2.23 -49.64 19.19
N ILE A 134 2.25 -48.33 19.43
CA ILE A 134 2.91 -47.71 20.58
C ILE A 134 1.87 -47.56 21.69
N THR A 135 2.16 -48.07 22.88
CA THR A 135 1.33 -47.90 24.09
C THR A 135 1.95 -46.79 24.95
N PRO A 136 1.17 -45.81 25.44
CA PRO A 136 1.71 -44.74 26.27
C PRO A 136 1.94 -45.19 27.72
N THR A 137 3.01 -44.69 28.33
CA THR A 137 3.25 -44.72 29.78
C THR A 137 3.73 -43.34 30.25
N PRO A 138 3.41 -42.92 31.49
CA PRO A 138 3.29 -41.51 31.82
C PRO A 138 4.59 -40.81 32.23
N LEU A 139 4.55 -39.47 32.16
CA LEU A 139 5.60 -38.58 32.63
C LEU A 139 5.79 -38.65 34.16
N MET A 140 7.04 -38.64 34.59
CA MET A 140 7.45 -38.42 35.99
C MET A 140 8.14 -37.06 36.09
N TYR A 141 7.66 -36.19 36.97
CA TYR A 141 8.36 -34.96 37.35
C TYR A 141 9.55 -35.29 38.25
N SER A 142 10.70 -34.67 37.99
CA SER A 142 11.73 -34.43 39.01
C SER A 142 12.51 -33.16 38.69
N LEU A 143 12.80 -32.38 39.72
CA LEU A 143 13.64 -31.19 39.64
C LEU A 143 15.12 -31.56 39.53
N LEU A 144 15.90 -30.69 38.88
CA LEU A 144 17.10 -30.09 39.49
C LEU A 144 17.48 -28.79 38.75
N ALA A 145 18.33 -27.97 39.36
CA ALA A 145 18.70 -26.64 38.89
C ALA A 145 20.24 -26.48 38.81
N GLN A 146 20.68 -25.39 38.19
CA GLN A 146 22.09 -25.03 37.92
C GLN A 146 22.73 -25.96 36.86
N ASP A 147 23.46 -25.48 35.84
CA ASP A 147 24.16 -24.20 35.69
C ASP A 147 23.89 -23.56 34.31
N LEU A 148 23.97 -22.23 34.20
CA LEU A 148 23.87 -21.56 32.90
C LEU A 148 24.78 -20.32 32.85
N GLN A 149 25.91 -20.45 32.16
CA GLN A 149 26.87 -19.38 31.99
C GLN A 149 26.27 -18.21 31.20
N ARG A 150 26.58 -16.98 31.63
CA ARG A 150 26.31 -15.76 30.86
C ARG A 150 26.88 -15.86 29.44
N GLN A 151 26.02 -16.02 28.43
CA GLN A 151 26.27 -15.34 27.16
C GLN A 151 25.87 -13.87 27.35
N VAL A 152 26.77 -12.96 26.97
CA VAL A 152 26.41 -11.56 26.75
C VAL A 152 25.73 -11.51 25.39
N VAL A 153 24.40 -11.51 25.39
CA VAL A 153 23.61 -11.19 24.20
C VAL A 153 23.72 -9.68 23.98
N ASP A 154 24.16 -9.27 22.80
CA ASP A 154 24.32 -7.86 22.46
C ASP A 154 22.95 -7.18 22.33
N GLY A 155 22.88 -5.88 22.62
CA GLY A 155 21.66 -5.12 22.93
C GLY A 155 20.70 -4.84 21.77
N SER A 156 20.68 -5.66 20.73
CA SER A 156 19.84 -5.49 19.54
C SER A 156 18.42 -6.03 19.79
N GLY A 157 17.58 -5.23 20.43
CA GLY A 157 16.17 -5.55 20.62
C GLY A 157 15.37 -5.52 19.30
N GLU A 158 14.43 -6.45 19.15
CA GLU A 158 13.67 -6.71 17.91
C GLU A 158 12.86 -5.51 17.38
N PHE A 159 12.71 -4.42 18.16
CA PHE A 159 11.95 -3.22 17.80
C PHE A 159 12.78 -1.93 17.70
N ASP A 160 14.11 -2.00 17.79
CA ASP A 160 14.94 -0.78 17.77
C ASP A 160 14.91 -0.04 16.41
N TYR A 161 14.40 -0.70 15.34
CA TYR A 161 14.09 -0.07 14.06
C TYR A 161 12.96 0.97 14.13
N LEU A 162 12.03 0.87 15.08
CA LEU A 162 10.91 1.82 15.21
C LEU A 162 11.39 3.21 15.66
N LEU A 163 12.37 3.26 16.56
CA LEU A 163 12.92 4.51 17.09
C LEU A 163 13.71 5.31 16.04
N ARG A 164 14.22 4.62 15.01
CA ARG A 164 15.14 5.18 14.01
C ARG A 164 14.48 6.13 13.01
N TRP A 165 13.15 6.13 12.88
CA TRP A 165 12.45 7.10 12.03
C TRP A 165 12.32 8.46 12.75
N GLN A 166 11.95 8.43 14.03
CA GLN A 166 11.50 9.63 14.74
C GLN A 166 12.64 10.57 15.21
N THR A 167 13.89 10.17 14.99
CA THR A 167 15.07 11.03 15.19
C THR A 167 15.44 11.85 13.96
N ALA A 168 14.77 11.68 12.81
CA ALA A 168 15.03 12.45 11.60
C ALA A 168 14.48 13.89 11.67
N ASP A 169 13.26 14.07 12.19
CA ASP A 169 12.55 15.35 12.20
C ASP A 169 12.64 16.08 13.54
N ARG A 170 13.68 16.90 13.70
CA ARG A 170 13.61 18.06 14.60
C ARG A 170 14.53 19.22 14.17
N PRO A 171 14.02 20.30 13.54
CA PRO A 171 14.73 21.57 13.55
C PRO A 171 14.83 22.06 15.01
N VAL A 172 15.99 22.58 15.41
CA VAL A 172 16.25 23.01 16.79
C VAL A 172 15.59 24.36 17.06
N ALA A 173 14.29 24.32 17.38
CA ALA A 173 13.55 25.47 17.87
C ALA A 173 14.02 25.81 19.31
N GLU A 174 14.74 26.92 19.44
CA GLU A 174 15.33 27.38 20.69
C GLU A 174 14.27 27.88 21.69
N HIS A 175 14.45 27.61 22.99
CA HIS A 175 13.47 27.95 24.02
C HIS A 175 13.53 29.43 24.42
N VAL A 176 12.73 30.26 23.75
CA VAL A 176 12.38 31.61 24.25
C VAL A 176 11.47 31.46 25.47
N LYS A 177 11.84 32.10 26.58
CA LYS A 177 11.03 32.14 27.81
C LYS A 177 9.92 33.18 27.68
N PRO A 178 8.70 32.93 28.19
CA PRO A 178 7.71 33.99 28.32
C PRO A 178 8.13 34.98 29.41
N ALA A 179 8.04 36.27 29.10
CA ALA A 179 8.08 37.36 30.06
C ALA A 179 6.80 38.19 29.89
N ASN A 180 6.21 38.64 31.01
CA ASN A 180 4.98 39.42 30.97
C ASN A 180 5.28 40.90 30.70
N ASP A 181 4.54 41.53 29.79
CA ASP A 181 3.92 42.84 30.06
C ASP A 181 2.74 43.10 29.09
N PRO A 182 1.60 43.69 29.53
CA PRO A 182 0.46 43.94 28.65
C PRO A 182 0.21 45.44 28.40
N THR A 183 0.43 45.92 27.16
CA THR A 183 -0.04 47.25 26.73
C THR A 183 -0.56 47.25 25.29
N THR A 184 -1.83 47.65 25.14
CA THR A 184 -2.40 48.63 24.17
C THR A 184 -1.53 48.99 22.94
N THR A 185 -2.03 49.08 21.71
CA THR A 185 -3.08 50.05 21.28
C THR A 185 -3.74 49.67 19.93
N GLU A 186 -4.76 50.45 19.55
CA GLU A 186 -5.63 50.43 18.35
C GLU A 186 -4.87 50.50 17.01
N ILE A 187 -5.30 49.76 15.96
CA ILE A 187 -6.14 50.18 14.80
C ILE A 187 -5.53 51.28 13.91
N GLU A 188 -5.15 50.89 12.69
CA GLU A 188 -5.25 51.57 11.37
C GLU A 188 -4.67 50.55 10.36
N ASP A 189 -5.40 49.99 9.38
CA ASP A 189 -6.12 50.60 8.25
C ASP A 189 -5.17 51.33 7.27
N PHE A 190 -4.78 50.62 6.19
CA PHE A 190 -4.04 51.15 5.06
C PHE A 190 -4.56 50.50 3.77
N THR A 191 -4.95 51.35 2.82
CA THR A 191 -5.50 50.99 1.52
C THR A 191 -4.40 50.76 0.48
N ASP A 192 -4.79 50.21 -0.68
CA ASP A 192 -4.04 50.39 -1.92
C ASP A 192 -3.78 51.88 -2.21
N ASP A 193 -2.60 52.23 -2.73
CA ASP A 193 -2.45 52.81 -4.08
C ASP A 193 -0.98 53.19 -4.43
N ASP A 194 -0.79 53.39 -5.73
CA ASP A 194 0.24 54.20 -6.43
C ASP A 194 1.55 53.54 -6.91
N ASP A 195 1.82 53.76 -8.20
CA ASP A 195 3.02 53.37 -8.94
C ASP A 195 4.06 54.49 -8.90
N SER A 196 5.33 54.20 -8.58
CA SER A 196 6.42 55.10 -9.00
C SER A 196 7.77 54.41 -9.23
N LEU A 197 8.07 54.22 -10.51
CA LEU A 197 9.35 54.49 -11.19
C LEU A 197 10.67 53.94 -10.64
N GLU A 198 11.35 53.27 -11.57
CA GLU A 198 12.80 53.32 -11.85
C GLU A 198 13.58 54.47 -11.18
N ASP A 199 14.72 54.15 -10.56
CA ASP A 199 15.89 55.05 -10.53
C ASP A 199 17.19 54.23 -10.47
N GLU A 200 18.30 54.81 -10.92
CA GLU A 200 19.53 54.08 -11.29
C GLU A 200 20.60 53.97 -10.18
N GLU A 201 21.39 52.89 -10.28
CA GLU A 201 22.84 52.83 -10.02
C GLU A 201 23.44 53.69 -8.88
N GLN A 202 23.75 53.07 -7.74
CA GLN A 202 24.89 53.51 -6.95
C GLN A 202 25.57 52.37 -6.16
N ALA A 203 26.91 52.38 -6.15
CA ALA A 203 27.72 51.35 -5.54
C ALA A 203 28.13 51.68 -4.11
N ALA A 204 28.11 50.67 -3.24
CA ALA A 204 28.81 50.67 -1.96
C ALA A 204 29.36 49.25 -1.69
N GLU A 205 30.67 49.08 -1.77
CA GLU A 205 31.33 47.90 -1.18
C GLU A 205 31.24 48.04 0.34
N VAL A 206 30.59 47.08 1.00
CA VAL A 206 30.55 46.99 2.46
C VAL A 206 31.27 45.70 2.86
N GLU A 207 32.47 45.86 3.43
CA GLU A 207 33.15 44.77 4.14
C GLU A 207 32.40 44.51 5.46
N GLU A 208 31.51 43.50 5.48
CA GLU A 208 30.99 42.96 6.75
C GLU A 208 32.08 42.10 7.41
N GLU A 209 32.63 42.60 8.52
CA GLU A 209 33.56 41.83 9.37
C GLU A 209 32.82 40.63 10.00
N GLU A 210 33.31 39.39 9.79
CA GLU A 210 32.80 38.22 10.53
C GLU A 210 33.08 38.40 12.05
N PRO A 211 32.06 38.43 12.92
CA PRO A 211 32.29 38.44 14.36
C PRO A 211 32.73 37.05 14.83
N GLU A 212 33.94 36.96 15.38
CA GLU A 212 34.51 35.71 15.93
C GLU A 212 33.55 35.08 16.96
N ASN A 213 32.94 33.94 16.59
CA ASN A 213 32.06 33.21 17.51
C ASN A 213 32.89 32.58 18.64
N PRO A 214 32.64 32.92 19.92
CA PRO A 214 33.47 32.48 21.03
C PRO A 214 33.38 30.97 21.26
N VAL A 215 34.48 30.38 21.74
CA VAL A 215 34.65 28.94 21.97
C VAL A 215 33.50 28.38 22.82
N ARG A 216 32.61 27.61 22.18
CA ARG A 216 31.49 26.93 22.86
C ARG A 216 32.02 25.78 23.70
N ASP A 217 32.03 25.97 25.02
CA ASP A 217 32.48 24.96 25.96
C ASP A 217 31.75 23.62 25.79
N LYS A 218 32.49 22.53 25.98
CA LYS A 218 31.97 21.16 25.89
C LYS A 218 31.11 20.85 27.10
N ILE A 219 29.81 21.10 26.98
CA ILE A 219 28.81 20.58 27.93
C ILE A 219 28.90 19.05 27.91
N GLU A 220 29.42 18.47 28.99
CA GLU A 220 29.45 17.01 29.14
C GLU A 220 28.02 16.45 29.12
N PRO A 221 27.77 15.30 28.47
CA PRO A 221 26.46 14.68 28.46
C PRO A 221 26.11 14.23 29.88
N GLN A 222 25.27 15.00 30.56
CA GLN A 222 24.76 14.66 31.89
C GLN A 222 24.11 13.28 31.82
N ASN A 223 24.59 12.36 32.66
CA ASN A 223 24.07 10.99 32.73
C ASN A 223 22.60 11.00 33.13
N ARG A 224 21.70 10.94 32.12
CA ARG A 224 20.26 10.84 32.32
C ARG A 224 19.99 9.61 33.19
N ALA A 225 19.37 9.83 34.35
CA ALA A 225 19.08 8.77 35.29
C ALA A 225 18.20 7.71 34.63
N LYS A 226 18.50 6.43 34.92
CA LYS A 226 17.62 5.33 34.55
C LYS A 226 16.39 5.39 35.44
N LEU A 227 15.20 5.41 34.84
CA LEU A 227 13.95 5.35 35.58
C LEU A 227 13.86 4.04 36.38
N ASN A 228 13.34 4.17 37.59
CA ASN A 228 12.86 3.05 38.39
C ASN A 228 11.53 2.52 37.83
N GLN A 229 11.20 1.26 38.12
CA GLN A 229 9.96 0.63 37.66
C GLN A 229 8.72 1.40 38.14
N ASP A 230 8.72 1.89 39.38
CA ASP A 230 7.62 2.69 39.95
C ASP A 230 7.40 4.01 39.18
N GLU A 231 8.46 4.62 38.65
CA GLU A 231 8.36 5.85 37.84
C GLU A 231 7.77 5.56 36.45
N ILE A 232 8.10 4.39 35.87
CA ILE A 232 7.48 3.92 34.62
C ILE A 232 5.99 3.60 34.82
N VAL A 233 5.62 2.96 35.95
CA VAL A 233 4.21 2.72 36.32
C VAL A 233 3.44 4.04 36.48
N ASN A 234 4.03 5.04 37.14
CA ASN A 234 3.40 6.35 37.30
C ASN A 234 3.19 7.06 35.95
N ILE A 235 4.18 7.03 35.05
CA ILE A 235 4.04 7.59 33.69
C ILE A 235 2.95 6.83 32.90
N LEU A 236 2.90 5.50 32.97
CA LEU A 236 1.86 4.71 32.33
C LEU A 236 0.45 5.09 32.83
N ASN A 237 0.28 5.19 34.15
CA ASN A 237 -0.99 5.58 34.76
C ASN A 237 -1.41 7.02 34.38
N GLU A 238 -0.47 7.98 34.40
CA GLU A 238 -0.71 9.37 33.98
C GLU A 238 -1.16 9.46 32.52
N TYR A 239 -0.54 8.70 31.61
CA TYR A 239 -0.96 8.65 30.20
C TYR A 239 -2.31 7.93 30.02
N ILE A 240 -2.57 6.84 30.75
CA ILE A 240 -3.87 6.15 30.70
C ILE A 240 -4.98 7.08 31.19
N GLU A 241 -4.79 7.77 32.31
CA GLU A 241 -5.74 8.76 32.84
C GLU A 241 -5.91 9.93 31.87
N HIS A 242 -4.82 10.47 31.30
CA HIS A 242 -4.87 11.54 30.30
C HIS A 242 -5.70 11.17 29.07
N TYR A 243 -5.45 10.00 28.48
CA TYR A 243 -6.22 9.55 27.31
C TYR A 243 -7.67 9.22 27.64
N THR A 244 -7.95 8.62 28.81
CA THR A 244 -9.32 8.33 29.27
C THR A 244 -10.12 9.62 29.54
N ASN A 245 -9.48 10.67 30.06
CA ASN A 245 -10.12 11.95 30.37
C ASN A 245 -10.21 12.92 29.18
N THR A 246 -9.37 12.74 28.14
CA THR A 246 -9.43 13.56 26.91
C THR A 246 -10.32 12.95 25.83
N TRP A 247 -10.60 11.64 25.91
CA TRP A 247 -11.48 10.97 24.95
C TRP A 247 -12.90 11.53 24.97
N THR A 248 -13.45 11.78 23.79
CA THR A 248 -14.85 12.18 23.60
C THR A 248 -15.45 11.50 22.37
N PRO A 249 -16.76 11.17 22.35
CA PRO A 249 -17.41 10.55 21.19
C PRO A 249 -17.33 11.40 19.92
N GLU A 250 -17.33 12.73 20.08
CA GLU A 250 -17.23 13.69 18.98
C GLU A 250 -15.88 13.64 18.27
N GLN A 251 -14.80 13.21 18.97
CA GLN A 251 -13.46 13.10 18.40
C GLN A 251 -13.37 11.95 17.39
N GLU A 252 -14.01 10.81 17.64
CA GLU A 252 -14.05 9.68 16.71
C GLU A 252 -15.04 9.94 15.55
N ALA A 253 -16.10 10.73 15.79
CA ALA A 253 -17.02 11.21 14.76
C ALA A 253 -16.36 12.15 13.71
N GLN A 254 -15.15 12.66 13.96
CA GLN A 254 -14.37 13.42 12.97
C GLN A 254 -13.96 12.60 11.73
N ARG A 255 -14.27 11.30 11.68
CA ARG A 255 -14.22 10.49 10.44
C ARG A 255 -15.26 10.89 9.37
N GLY A 256 -16.17 11.82 9.67
CA GLY A 256 -17.00 12.52 8.67
C GLY A 256 -18.51 12.28 8.80
N GLU A 257 -18.95 11.47 9.75
CA GLU A 257 -20.35 11.17 10.00
C GLU A 257 -20.69 11.45 11.47
N LYS A 258 -21.65 12.36 11.70
CA LYS A 258 -22.09 12.71 13.04
C LYS A 258 -22.98 11.58 13.57
N LEU A 259 -22.41 10.75 14.44
CA LEU A 259 -23.14 9.71 15.16
C LEU A 259 -24.24 10.34 16.02
N ASP A 260 -25.49 9.92 15.80
CA ASP A 260 -26.63 10.25 16.67
C ASP A 260 -26.96 9.02 17.53
N PRO A 261 -26.75 9.07 18.87
CA PRO A 261 -27.02 7.96 19.76
C PRO A 261 -28.45 7.44 19.71
N VAL A 262 -29.44 8.32 19.44
CA VAL A 262 -30.85 7.93 19.41
C VAL A 262 -31.14 7.12 18.16
N ALA A 263 -30.76 7.65 16.98
CA ALA A 263 -30.94 6.94 15.72
C ALA A 263 -30.19 5.59 15.69
N MET A 264 -28.97 5.53 16.24
CA MET A 264 -28.22 4.27 16.36
C MET A 264 -28.94 3.24 17.24
N TRP A 265 -29.57 3.67 18.34
CA TRP A 265 -30.35 2.81 19.21
C TRP A 265 -31.65 2.32 18.52
N GLU A 266 -32.37 3.23 17.87
CA GLU A 266 -33.62 2.94 17.14
C GLU A 266 -33.40 1.95 15.99
N ASP A 267 -32.38 2.17 15.14
CA ASP A 267 -32.02 1.26 14.05
C ASP A 267 -31.68 -0.15 14.57
N ALA A 268 -30.96 -0.23 15.69
CA ALA A 268 -30.56 -1.51 16.29
C ALA A 268 -31.71 -2.27 16.96
N ASP A 269 -32.71 -1.57 17.50
CA ASP A 269 -33.93 -2.16 18.07
C ASP A 269 -34.89 -2.59 16.95
N ALA A 270 -35.11 -1.73 15.94
CA ALA A 270 -35.90 -2.03 14.75
C ALA A 270 -35.36 -3.21 13.94
N ALA A 271 -34.03 -3.37 13.87
CA ALA A 271 -33.38 -4.54 13.28
C ALA A 271 -33.37 -5.79 14.20
N GLY A 272 -33.73 -5.66 15.48
CA GLY A 272 -33.65 -6.73 16.47
C GLY A 272 -32.22 -7.18 16.82
N THR A 273 -31.19 -6.43 16.40
CA THR A 273 -29.77 -6.79 16.55
C THR A 273 -29.13 -6.24 17.83
N ARG A 274 -29.79 -5.31 18.52
CA ARG A 274 -29.29 -4.59 19.71
C ARG A 274 -28.55 -5.48 20.73
N HIS A 275 -29.09 -6.64 21.11
CA HIS A 275 -28.42 -7.53 22.07
C HIS A 275 -27.13 -8.16 21.51
N GLN A 276 -27.08 -8.47 20.21
CA GLN A 276 -25.87 -8.98 19.55
C GLN A 276 -24.79 -7.90 19.48
N LEU A 277 -25.18 -6.63 19.28
CA LEU A 277 -24.26 -5.49 19.30
C LEU A 277 -23.68 -5.27 20.70
N ILE A 278 -24.48 -5.36 21.77
CA ILE A 278 -23.99 -5.29 23.17
C ILE A 278 -22.91 -6.36 23.41
N GLU A 279 -23.19 -7.64 23.14
CA GLU A 279 -22.22 -8.71 23.40
C GLU A 279 -20.98 -8.63 22.50
N LYS A 280 -21.13 -8.14 21.26
CA LYS A 280 -20.00 -7.81 20.37
C LYS A 280 -19.13 -6.72 20.99
N TYR A 281 -19.67 -5.55 21.34
CA TYR A 281 -18.87 -4.44 21.85
C TYR A 281 -18.29 -4.70 23.25
N LYS A 282 -18.93 -5.53 24.08
CA LYS A 282 -18.30 -6.11 25.29
C LYS A 282 -17.08 -6.97 24.96
N SER A 283 -17.16 -7.79 23.92
CA SER A 283 -16.05 -8.64 23.45
C SER A 283 -14.91 -7.81 22.88
N ASP A 284 -15.23 -6.79 22.08
CA ASP A 284 -14.27 -5.81 21.55
C ASP A 284 -13.57 -5.07 22.72
N ARG A 285 -14.33 -4.56 23.71
CA ARG A 285 -13.80 -3.93 24.94
C ARG A 285 -12.85 -4.86 25.70
N ALA A 286 -13.22 -6.13 25.90
CA ALA A 286 -12.38 -7.11 26.59
C ALA A 286 -11.07 -7.40 25.85
N TYR A 287 -11.11 -7.45 24.51
CA TYR A 287 -9.92 -7.54 23.67
C TYR A 287 -9.02 -6.29 23.80
N TYR A 288 -9.59 -5.08 23.79
CA TYR A 288 -8.82 -3.84 23.94
C TYR A 288 -8.20 -3.69 25.34
N GLN A 289 -8.90 -4.12 26.41
CA GLN A 289 -8.33 -4.22 27.75
C GLN A 289 -7.12 -5.16 27.75
N GLN A 290 -7.28 -6.41 27.30
CA GLN A 290 -6.18 -7.38 27.26
C GLN A 290 -5.00 -6.86 26.41
N ARG A 291 -5.26 -6.14 25.31
CA ARG A 291 -4.24 -5.49 24.49
C ARG A 291 -3.53 -4.36 25.24
N LEU A 292 -4.25 -3.56 26.03
CA LEU A 292 -3.67 -2.49 26.86
C LEU A 292 -2.74 -3.08 27.91
N ASP A 293 -3.19 -4.12 28.63
CA ASP A 293 -2.40 -4.81 29.66
C ASP A 293 -1.07 -5.34 29.06
N ASN A 294 -1.15 -6.03 27.91
CA ASN A 294 0.02 -6.53 27.18
C ASN A 294 0.99 -5.41 26.73
N LEU A 295 0.49 -4.21 26.41
CA LEU A 295 1.33 -3.07 26.04
C LEU A 295 2.01 -2.44 27.27
N CYS A 296 1.31 -2.34 28.40
CA CYS A 296 1.88 -1.92 29.67
C CYS A 296 3.02 -2.86 30.12
N ASP A 297 2.81 -4.18 30.06
CA ASP A 297 3.84 -5.19 30.35
C ASP A 297 5.08 -5.03 29.45
N GLN A 298 4.88 -4.77 28.15
CA GLN A 298 5.98 -4.53 27.21
C GLN A 298 6.77 -3.25 27.54
N VAL A 299 6.10 -2.17 27.97
CA VAL A 299 6.79 -0.95 28.40
C VAL A 299 7.58 -1.20 29.70
N LEU A 300 6.99 -1.88 30.68
CA LEU A 300 7.64 -2.23 31.95
C LEU A 300 8.87 -3.13 31.76
N GLN A 301 8.88 -4.01 30.76
CA GLN A 301 10.05 -4.83 30.41
C GLN A 301 11.25 -4.01 29.89
N THR A 302 11.06 -2.75 29.44
CA THR A 302 12.16 -1.91 28.91
C THR A 302 12.96 -1.18 30.01
N LEU A 303 13.29 -1.89 31.09
CA LEU A 303 13.98 -1.38 32.27
C LEU A 303 15.29 -0.64 31.92
N GLY A 304 15.41 0.60 32.39
CA GLY A 304 16.55 1.48 32.11
C GLY A 304 16.41 2.35 30.86
N SER A 305 15.23 2.36 30.21
CA SER A 305 14.87 3.39 29.23
C SER A 305 14.86 4.81 29.84
N ASN A 306 15.06 5.80 28.96
CA ASN A 306 14.90 7.22 29.25
C ASN A 306 13.41 7.61 29.25
N ALA A 307 13.02 8.63 30.02
CA ALA A 307 11.62 9.11 30.08
C ALA A 307 11.04 9.44 28.70
N GLU A 308 11.80 10.10 27.84
CA GLU A 308 11.39 10.39 26.46
C GLU A 308 11.07 9.12 25.65
N LYS A 309 11.76 7.98 25.91
CA LYS A 309 11.51 6.68 25.24
C LYS A 309 10.25 6.01 25.79
N VAL A 310 10.04 6.06 27.12
CA VAL A 310 8.82 5.55 27.77
C VAL A 310 7.59 6.33 27.30
N CYS A 311 7.61 7.67 27.40
CA CYS A 311 6.54 8.54 26.91
C CYS A 311 6.25 8.36 25.41
N LEU A 312 7.27 8.01 24.61
CA LEU A 312 7.08 7.70 23.20
C LEU A 312 6.36 6.36 22.99
N GLN A 313 6.69 5.33 23.76
CA GLN A 313 5.97 4.05 23.73
C GLN A 313 4.52 4.19 24.23
N CYS A 314 4.26 5.10 25.19
CA CYS A 314 2.92 5.39 25.69
C CYS A 314 1.95 5.89 24.61
N ARG A 315 2.44 6.47 23.50
CA ARG A 315 1.60 6.88 22.36
C ARG A 315 0.89 5.71 21.66
N ASN A 316 1.40 4.48 21.80
CA ASN A 316 0.73 3.30 21.27
C ASN A 316 -0.49 2.87 22.12
N LEU A 317 -0.62 3.41 23.34
CA LEU A 317 -1.77 3.18 24.22
C LEU A 317 -2.98 4.02 23.74
N GLU A 318 -2.76 5.21 23.17
CA GLU A 318 -3.77 6.17 22.71
C GLU A 318 -4.87 5.53 21.84
N GLU A 319 -4.49 4.83 20.76
CA GLU A 319 -5.44 4.15 19.86
C GLU A 319 -6.14 2.98 20.57
N THR A 320 -5.47 2.30 21.49
CA THR A 320 -6.04 1.17 22.24
C THR A 320 -7.07 1.64 23.28
N ILE A 321 -6.80 2.75 23.97
CA ILE A 321 -7.70 3.38 24.95
C ILE A 321 -8.90 4.02 24.23
N SER A 322 -8.69 4.73 23.12
CA SER A 322 -9.80 5.31 22.34
C SER A 322 -10.79 4.25 21.86
N MET A 323 -10.29 3.12 21.35
CA MET A 323 -11.15 2.00 20.92
C MET A 323 -11.85 1.30 22.10
N MET A 324 -11.24 1.30 23.29
CA MET A 324 -11.84 0.77 24.52
C MET A 324 -12.99 1.66 25.02
N GLU A 325 -12.75 2.96 25.19
CA GLU A 325 -13.78 3.93 25.62
C GLU A 325 -14.91 4.06 24.59
N PHE A 326 -14.60 4.01 23.28
CA PHE A 326 -15.61 3.95 22.22
C PHE A 326 -16.46 2.67 22.30
N SER A 327 -15.87 1.52 22.61
CA SER A 327 -16.61 0.27 22.81
C SER A 327 -17.53 0.36 24.04
N ASP A 328 -17.07 0.94 25.15
CA ASP A 328 -17.89 1.17 26.35
C ASP A 328 -19.02 2.18 26.10
N TRP A 329 -18.77 3.24 25.34
CA TRP A 329 -19.79 4.21 24.95
C TRP A 329 -20.89 3.58 24.09
N LEU A 330 -20.53 2.74 23.11
CA LEU A 330 -21.49 1.98 22.31
C LEU A 330 -22.29 0.97 23.16
N VAL A 331 -21.63 0.24 24.08
CA VAL A 331 -22.35 -0.61 25.05
C VAL A 331 -23.32 0.23 25.89
N GLY A 332 -22.91 1.43 26.32
CA GLY A 332 -23.76 2.39 27.03
C GLY A 332 -25.03 2.74 26.24
N ILE A 333 -24.88 3.14 24.98
CA ILE A 333 -26.01 3.46 24.07
C ILE A 333 -26.95 2.26 23.96
N TYR A 334 -26.47 1.11 23.47
CA TYR A 334 -27.36 -0.04 23.20
C TYR A 334 -27.97 -0.63 24.49
N SER A 335 -27.35 -0.40 25.65
CA SER A 335 -27.88 -0.83 26.96
C SER A 335 -28.97 0.10 27.53
N LEU A 336 -29.20 1.29 26.95
CA LEU A 336 -30.33 2.14 27.34
C LEU A 336 -31.63 1.33 27.24
N ALA A 337 -32.47 1.45 28.28
CA ALA A 337 -33.83 0.91 28.23
C ALA A 337 -34.61 1.62 27.12
N PRO A 338 -35.60 0.96 26.48
CA PRO A 338 -36.59 1.68 25.68
C PRO A 338 -37.24 2.72 26.58
N ASP A 339 -37.19 3.99 26.19
CA ASP A 339 -38.04 4.99 26.81
C ASP A 339 -39.48 4.54 26.59
N LYS A 340 -40.14 4.21 27.70
CA LYS A 340 -41.54 3.82 27.69
C LYS A 340 -42.34 5.10 27.57
N ASP A 341 -42.53 5.51 26.32
CA ASP A 341 -43.26 6.71 25.98
C ASP A 341 -44.60 6.76 26.71
N THR A 342 -44.93 7.97 27.15
CA THR A 342 -45.92 8.29 28.16
C THR A 342 -47.37 8.18 27.65
N GLU A 343 -47.72 7.06 26.98
CA GLU A 343 -49.04 6.80 26.39
C GLU A 343 -50.19 6.68 27.42
N ASP A 344 -49.91 6.79 28.73
CA ASP A 344 -50.91 6.75 29.82
C ASP A 344 -51.24 8.13 30.42
N GLU A 345 -50.94 9.24 29.73
CA GLU A 345 -51.74 10.48 29.90
C GLU A 345 -53.13 10.29 29.24
N SER A 346 -53.93 9.44 29.88
CA SER A 346 -55.35 9.25 29.58
C SER A 346 -56.08 10.60 29.57
N PRO A 347 -56.86 10.95 28.52
CA PRO A 347 -57.45 12.28 28.38
C PRO A 347 -58.69 12.49 29.29
N GLU A 348 -58.45 12.65 30.60
CA GLU A 348 -59.42 12.99 31.67
C GLU A 348 -59.90 14.46 31.60
N ARG A 349 -60.40 14.84 30.42
CA ARG A 349 -61.59 15.68 30.18
C ARG A 349 -62.17 16.43 31.40
N SER A 350 -61.53 17.50 31.85
CA SER A 350 -62.11 18.42 32.85
C SER A 350 -61.83 19.91 32.58
N THR A 351 -62.78 20.50 31.84
CA THR A 351 -63.29 21.89 31.98
C THR A 351 -62.47 22.96 32.71
N ASN A 352 -62.15 24.02 31.95
CA ASN A 352 -62.31 25.42 32.33
C ASN A 352 -61.84 25.89 33.72
N HIS A 353 -60.71 26.57 33.79
CA HIS A 353 -60.69 27.90 34.42
C HIS A 353 -59.65 28.83 33.78
N ALA A 354 -59.99 30.11 33.64
CA ALA A 354 -59.07 31.14 33.17
C ALA A 354 -58.48 31.91 34.36
N GLY A 355 -57.17 32.21 34.30
CA GLY A 355 -56.50 33.03 35.31
C GLY A 355 -54.99 33.13 35.12
N SER A 356 -54.51 34.34 34.83
CA SER A 356 -53.17 34.90 35.05
C SER A 356 -51.89 34.04 34.85
N THR A 357 -51.09 34.48 33.87
CA THR A 357 -49.78 35.12 34.13
C THR A 357 -48.92 34.60 35.30
N GLU A 358 -47.78 33.98 34.99
CA GLU A 358 -46.47 34.58 35.25
C GLU A 358 -45.35 33.98 34.38
N TYR A 359 -44.26 34.71 34.19
CA TYR A 359 -43.04 34.24 33.52
C TYR A 359 -42.15 33.56 34.56
N THR A 360 -41.84 32.28 34.39
CA THR A 360 -40.80 31.59 35.18
C THR A 360 -39.77 30.94 34.26
N GLU A 361 -38.61 31.59 34.20
CA GLU A 361 -37.46 31.24 33.35
C GLU A 361 -36.74 30.00 33.90
N SER A 362 -37.29 28.82 33.60
CA SER A 362 -36.76 27.54 34.09
C SER A 362 -35.48 27.13 33.34
N LYS A 363 -34.37 27.70 33.82
CA LYS A 363 -32.99 27.18 33.76
C LYS A 363 -32.94 25.68 33.43
N ARG A 364 -32.48 25.32 32.23
CA ARG A 364 -32.05 23.95 31.93
C ARG A 364 -30.77 23.65 32.72
N GLU A 365 -30.91 22.94 33.83
CA GLU A 365 -29.77 22.23 34.41
C GLU A 365 -29.57 20.96 33.59
N ASN A 366 -28.45 20.88 32.87
CA ASN A 366 -28.01 19.60 32.31
C ASN A 366 -27.72 18.67 33.49
N GLU A 367 -28.50 17.60 33.63
CA GLU A 367 -28.13 16.51 34.51
C GLU A 367 -26.85 15.87 33.97
N HIS A 368 -25.71 16.30 34.51
CA HIS A 368 -24.47 15.55 34.39
C HIS A 368 -24.75 14.16 34.96
N LEU A 369 -24.88 13.17 34.08
CA LEU A 369 -24.91 11.76 34.47
C LEU A 369 -23.62 11.53 35.25
N THR A 370 -23.74 11.43 36.57
CA THR A 370 -22.59 11.39 37.48
C THR A 370 -21.87 10.07 37.26
N ARG A 371 -20.91 10.04 36.32
CA ARG A 371 -20.02 8.91 36.02
C ARG A 371 -19.39 8.56 37.37
N GLN A 372 -19.92 7.52 38.02
CA GLN A 372 -19.53 7.16 39.37
C GLN A 372 -18.13 6.56 39.26
N THR A 373 -17.11 7.40 39.40
CA THR A 373 -15.71 7.03 39.21
C THR A 373 -15.36 5.94 40.20
N GLN A 374 -15.46 4.70 39.74
CA GLN A 374 -14.67 3.61 40.27
C GLN A 374 -13.23 4.01 39.97
N LEU A 375 -12.59 4.62 40.97
CA LEU A 375 -11.16 4.94 40.93
C LEU A 375 -10.44 3.73 40.38
N ALA A 376 -9.67 3.92 39.31
CA ALA A 376 -8.95 2.86 38.64
C ALA A 376 -8.22 2.03 39.70
N GLN A 377 -8.57 0.76 39.83
CA GLN A 377 -7.91 -0.08 40.83
C GLN A 377 -6.45 -0.18 40.44
N ILE A 378 -5.61 0.34 41.33
CA ILE A 378 -4.15 0.32 41.26
C ILE A 378 -3.73 -1.09 40.84
N ILE A 379 -2.85 -1.18 39.84
CA ILE A 379 -2.41 -2.46 39.25
C ILE A 379 -1.68 -3.29 40.33
N ASP A 380 -2.42 -4.14 41.03
CA ASP A 380 -1.94 -4.96 42.15
C ASP A 380 -1.26 -6.22 41.60
N LEU A 381 0.06 -6.12 41.40
CA LEU A 381 0.89 -7.16 40.78
C LEU A 381 1.24 -8.33 41.72
N GLY A 382 0.24 -8.84 42.46
CA GLY A 382 0.12 -10.29 42.63
C GLY A 382 -0.29 -10.83 44.00
N SER A 383 -1.27 -11.71 43.99
CA SER A 383 -1.35 -12.86 44.90
C SER A 383 -2.06 -14.04 44.21
N PRO A 384 -1.45 -15.24 44.16
CA PRO A 384 -2.02 -16.38 43.45
C PRO A 384 -3.20 -16.96 44.25
N THR A 385 -4.41 -16.87 43.71
CA THR A 385 -5.59 -17.52 44.29
C THR A 385 -5.79 -18.89 43.63
N GLU A 386 -5.97 -19.93 44.44
CA GLU A 386 -6.00 -21.31 43.98
C GLU A 386 -7.33 -21.70 43.30
N SER A 387 -7.21 -22.53 42.25
CA SER A 387 -8.18 -23.52 41.76
C SER A 387 -9.63 -23.43 42.26
N SER A 388 -10.54 -23.00 41.38
CA SER A 388 -11.94 -23.45 41.40
C SER A 388 -12.23 -24.34 40.19
N VAL A 389 -12.76 -25.54 40.44
CA VAL A 389 -13.12 -26.52 39.40
C VAL A 389 -14.61 -26.39 39.12
N SER A 390 -14.96 -26.18 37.85
CA SER A 390 -16.35 -26.24 37.37
C SER A 390 -16.43 -27.00 36.04
N GLU A 391 -16.78 -28.27 36.18
CA GLU A 391 -17.66 -29.07 35.32
C GLU A 391 -17.86 -28.61 33.85
N GLN A 392 -17.26 -29.36 32.91
CA GLN A 392 -17.62 -29.31 31.50
C GLN A 392 -18.91 -30.12 31.26
N ASP A 393 -19.96 -29.48 30.77
CA ASP A 393 -21.24 -30.14 30.45
C ASP A 393 -21.24 -30.68 28.99
N GLU A 394 -21.65 -31.94 28.81
CA GLU A 394 -21.54 -32.67 27.53
C GLU A 394 -22.74 -32.39 26.60
N MET A 395 -22.71 -31.26 25.90
CA MET A 395 -23.67 -30.94 24.84
C MET A 395 -23.38 -31.71 23.52
N LEU A 396 -23.71 -32.99 23.53
CA LEU A 396 -23.77 -33.87 22.35
C LEU A 396 -24.84 -33.37 21.36
N VAL A 397 -24.43 -32.91 20.18
CA VAL A 397 -25.34 -32.56 19.07
C VAL A 397 -25.00 -33.41 17.84
N ASP A 398 -25.60 -34.60 17.77
CA ASP A 398 -25.64 -35.42 16.56
C ASP A 398 -26.79 -34.98 15.65
N SER A 399 -26.48 -34.59 14.41
CA SER A 399 -27.39 -34.71 13.25
C SER A 399 -26.69 -34.30 11.95
N SER A 400 -26.33 -35.30 11.12
CA SER A 400 -26.32 -35.13 9.66
C SER A 400 -27.68 -35.54 9.09
N PRO A 401 -28.16 -34.87 8.03
CA PRO A 401 -28.37 -35.67 6.82
C PRO A 401 -28.00 -34.96 5.51
N THR A 402 -27.58 -35.76 4.52
CA THR A 402 -27.56 -35.36 3.09
C THR A 402 -28.97 -35.47 2.51
N PRO A 403 -29.34 -34.58 1.57
CA PRO A 403 -29.17 -34.86 0.13
C PRO A 403 -28.55 -33.68 -0.65
N GLY A 404 -28.17 -33.78 -1.92
CA GLY A 404 -28.34 -34.89 -2.87
C GLY A 404 -29.25 -34.53 -4.04
N SER A 405 -28.81 -33.63 -4.94
CA SER A 405 -29.38 -33.43 -6.28
C SER A 405 -28.42 -32.62 -7.17
N GLU A 406 -28.08 -33.15 -8.34
CA GLU A 406 -27.49 -32.39 -9.44
C GLU A 406 -28.59 -31.58 -10.13
N ILE A 407 -28.34 -30.30 -10.44
CA ILE A 407 -29.17 -29.53 -11.40
C ILE A 407 -28.25 -28.89 -12.42
N GLU A 408 -28.11 -29.58 -13.54
CA GLU A 408 -27.40 -29.15 -14.74
C GLU A 408 -28.10 -27.93 -15.38
N ARG A 409 -27.46 -26.75 -15.36
CA ARG A 409 -27.96 -25.57 -16.08
C ARG A 409 -27.21 -25.36 -17.39
N GLN A 410 -27.66 -26.06 -18.43
CA GLN A 410 -27.19 -25.88 -19.80
C GLN A 410 -27.52 -24.48 -20.33
N THR A 411 -26.60 -23.88 -21.09
CA THR A 411 -26.82 -22.61 -21.80
C THR A 411 -27.52 -22.84 -23.15
N PRO A 412 -28.52 -22.01 -23.53
CA PRO A 412 -29.21 -22.18 -24.80
C PRO A 412 -28.31 -21.72 -25.97
N ARG A 413 -27.98 -22.66 -26.88
CA ARG A 413 -27.34 -22.35 -28.16
C ARG A 413 -28.37 -21.84 -29.17
N SER A 414 -28.06 -20.73 -29.85
CA SER A 414 -28.79 -20.30 -31.05
C SER A 414 -28.42 -21.17 -32.27
N PRO A 415 -29.33 -21.39 -33.23
CA PRO A 415 -29.16 -22.39 -34.30
C PRO A 415 -28.37 -21.89 -35.52
N GLU A 416 -27.79 -22.85 -36.23
CA GLU A 416 -27.07 -22.68 -37.49
C GLU A 416 -28.00 -22.30 -38.67
N ARG A 417 -27.41 -21.74 -39.73
CA ARG A 417 -28.00 -21.74 -41.09
C ARG A 417 -27.00 -22.25 -42.11
N PHE A 418 -27.51 -23.01 -43.08
CA PHE A 418 -26.72 -23.88 -43.94
C PHE A 418 -26.13 -23.16 -45.17
N HIS A 419 -25.01 -23.73 -45.62
CA HIS A 419 -24.34 -23.66 -46.92
C HIS A 419 -25.14 -23.17 -48.14
N SER A 420 -24.44 -22.50 -49.07
CA SER A 420 -24.27 -23.08 -50.42
C SER A 420 -22.95 -22.63 -51.07
N THR A 421 -22.38 -23.51 -51.88
CA THR A 421 -21.34 -23.24 -52.88
C THR A 421 -21.97 -22.83 -54.22
N ASP A 422 -21.23 -22.19 -55.13
CA ASP A 422 -20.65 -22.86 -56.34
C ASP A 422 -19.68 -21.93 -57.11
N ALA A 423 -19.01 -22.44 -58.16
CA ALA A 423 -18.03 -21.71 -58.97
C ALA A 423 -18.10 -22.00 -60.49
N VAL A 424 -18.16 -20.95 -61.31
CA VAL A 424 -18.09 -20.95 -62.80
C VAL A 424 -17.37 -19.64 -63.18
N ILE A 425 -16.17 -19.60 -63.79
CA ILE A 425 -15.66 -20.09 -65.09
C ILE A 425 -16.03 -19.18 -66.29
N ALA A 426 -14.95 -18.66 -66.92
CA ALA A 426 -14.79 -18.21 -68.31
C ALA A 426 -15.22 -16.80 -68.82
N ASP A 427 -14.28 -16.28 -69.60
CA ASP A 427 -14.35 -15.43 -70.81
C ASP A 427 -14.81 -13.94 -70.82
N THR A 428 -13.79 -13.08 -71.00
CA THR A 428 -13.52 -12.38 -72.28
C THR A 428 -14.70 -11.80 -73.08
N ILE A 429 -14.81 -10.46 -73.09
CA ILE A 429 -14.92 -9.65 -74.32
C ILE A 429 -14.64 -8.17 -73.97
N GLU A 430 -13.86 -7.50 -74.83
CA GLU A 430 -13.53 -6.07 -74.74
C GLU A 430 -14.58 -5.21 -75.44
N PRO A 431 -15.00 -4.08 -74.84
CA PRO A 431 -15.17 -2.88 -75.67
C PRO A 431 -14.83 -1.53 -74.98
N ALA A 432 -13.95 -0.77 -75.63
CA ALA A 432 -14.04 0.67 -75.88
C ALA A 432 -14.45 1.63 -74.73
N ALA A 433 -13.43 2.11 -74.01
CA ALA A 433 -13.20 3.52 -73.66
C ALA A 433 -14.41 4.44 -73.30
N LYS A 434 -14.51 4.76 -72.01
CA LYS A 434 -14.92 6.09 -71.52
C LYS A 434 -13.84 6.62 -70.56
N PRO A 435 -13.62 7.94 -70.45
CA PRO A 435 -12.66 8.49 -69.49
C PRO A 435 -13.19 8.29 -68.07
N VAL A 436 -12.61 7.32 -67.37
CA VAL A 436 -12.87 7.06 -65.94
C VAL A 436 -12.05 8.09 -65.13
N PRO A 437 -12.64 8.79 -64.14
CA PRO A 437 -11.85 9.65 -63.24
C PRO A 437 -10.79 8.81 -62.52
N PRO A 438 -9.63 9.38 -62.14
CA PRO A 438 -8.55 8.61 -61.53
C PRO A 438 -9.09 7.85 -60.30
N PRO A 439 -8.73 6.56 -60.13
CA PRO A 439 -9.19 5.80 -58.97
C PRO A 439 -8.76 6.54 -57.71
N PRO A 440 -9.59 6.58 -56.65
CA PRO A 440 -9.20 7.18 -55.39
C PRO A 440 -7.95 6.45 -54.92
N THR A 441 -6.79 7.13 -54.99
CA THR A 441 -5.51 6.55 -54.60
C THR A 441 -5.69 5.99 -53.21
N ALA A 442 -5.44 4.69 -53.04
CA ALA A 442 -5.58 4.05 -51.75
C ALA A 442 -4.69 4.80 -50.77
N ARG A 443 -5.30 5.65 -49.95
CA ARG A 443 -4.63 6.37 -48.88
C ARG A 443 -4.21 5.28 -47.90
N THR A 444 -2.97 4.82 -48.07
CA THR A 444 -2.21 4.19 -47.00
C THR A 444 -2.53 4.96 -45.74
N ALA A 445 -3.02 4.26 -44.72
CA ALA A 445 -3.45 4.88 -43.48
C ALA A 445 -2.18 5.42 -42.79
N THR A 446 -1.78 6.63 -43.18
CA THR A 446 -0.59 7.29 -42.66
C THR A 446 -0.74 7.34 -41.16
N SER A 447 0.30 6.89 -40.46
CA SER A 447 0.43 7.07 -39.02
C SER A 447 -0.01 8.49 -38.68
N ARG A 448 -1.16 8.61 -38.01
CA ARG A 448 -1.63 9.89 -37.45
C ARG A 448 -0.78 10.09 -36.22
N SER A 449 0.39 10.64 -36.48
CA SER A 449 1.60 10.43 -35.70
C SER A 449 1.52 10.99 -34.29
N LEU A 450 2.29 10.39 -33.38
CA LEU A 450 2.57 10.87 -32.03
C LEU A 450 2.92 12.37 -31.95
N ALA A 451 3.40 12.98 -33.04
CA ALA A 451 3.64 14.42 -33.17
C ALA A 451 2.43 15.35 -32.89
N GLN A 452 1.21 14.83 -32.64
CA GLN A 452 0.07 15.63 -32.16
C GLN A 452 -0.07 15.67 -30.62
N LEU A 453 0.83 15.04 -29.86
CA LEU A 453 0.75 14.97 -28.39
C LEU A 453 1.45 16.14 -27.66
N GLY A 454 2.20 16.98 -28.39
CA GLY A 454 3.07 18.04 -27.86
C GLY A 454 4.37 17.49 -27.24
N ASP A 455 5.25 18.38 -26.77
CA ASP A 455 6.52 17.98 -26.16
C ASP A 455 6.53 18.02 -24.62
N GLU A 456 5.68 18.87 -24.00
CA GLU A 456 5.63 19.09 -22.55
C GLU A 456 4.32 18.58 -21.90
N PRO A 457 4.20 17.29 -21.56
CA PRO A 457 2.96 16.76 -20.98
C PRO A 457 2.62 17.35 -19.59
N GLU A 458 3.60 17.77 -18.78
CA GLU A 458 3.37 18.46 -17.50
C GLU A 458 2.64 19.81 -17.59
N ASN A 459 2.57 20.41 -18.78
CA ASN A 459 1.87 21.67 -19.04
C ASN A 459 0.52 21.46 -19.79
N ALA A 460 0.20 20.21 -20.18
CA ALA A 460 -1.02 19.89 -20.91
C ALA A 460 -2.30 20.16 -20.08
N SER A 461 -3.35 20.66 -20.72
CA SER A 461 -4.67 20.83 -20.09
C SER A 461 -5.40 19.51 -19.88
N ILE A 462 -6.41 19.56 -19.00
CA ILE A 462 -7.37 18.47 -18.80
C ILE A 462 -8.06 18.12 -20.13
N ALA A 463 -8.41 19.11 -20.96
CA ALA A 463 -8.96 18.91 -22.30
C ALA A 463 -8.01 18.18 -23.27
N SER A 464 -6.71 18.43 -23.19
CA SER A 464 -5.67 17.69 -23.93
C SER A 464 -5.57 16.24 -23.43
N ALA A 465 -5.41 16.04 -22.10
CA ALA A 465 -5.28 14.73 -21.48
C ALA A 465 -6.51 13.82 -21.66
N ARG A 466 -7.72 14.39 -21.75
CA ARG A 466 -8.97 13.68 -22.10
C ARG A 466 -8.87 12.95 -23.45
N ARG A 467 -8.15 13.52 -24.43
CA ARG A 467 -8.07 12.99 -25.81
C ARG A 467 -7.10 11.84 -25.99
N TRP A 468 -6.09 11.71 -25.13
CA TRP A 468 -5.10 10.63 -25.22
C TRP A 468 -5.75 9.26 -24.96
N ARG A 469 -5.27 8.22 -25.64
CA ARG A 469 -5.79 6.84 -25.52
C ARG A 469 -4.79 5.96 -24.80
N TRP A 470 -5.27 5.05 -23.96
CA TRP A 470 -4.41 4.11 -23.25
C TRP A 470 -3.53 3.27 -24.19
N THR A 471 -4.08 2.76 -25.29
CA THR A 471 -3.31 2.06 -26.33
C THR A 471 -2.10 2.87 -26.77
N ASP A 472 -2.34 4.10 -27.21
CA ASP A 472 -1.35 4.96 -27.84
C ASP A 472 -0.24 5.38 -26.83
N LEU A 473 -0.57 5.48 -25.53
CA LEU A 473 0.36 5.78 -24.44
C LEU A 473 1.16 4.56 -23.96
N ILE A 474 0.55 3.37 -23.95
CA ILE A 474 1.21 2.10 -23.63
C ILE A 474 2.19 1.75 -24.76
N ASP A 475 1.76 1.85 -26.02
CA ASP A 475 2.58 1.58 -27.20
C ASP A 475 3.77 2.56 -27.30
N SER A 476 3.59 3.82 -26.87
CA SER A 476 4.66 4.82 -26.84
C SER A 476 5.53 4.81 -25.58
N GLN A 477 5.17 4.03 -24.55
CA GLN A 477 5.83 3.97 -23.25
C GLN A 477 5.98 5.35 -22.56
N ASP A 478 5.01 6.25 -22.74
CA ASP A 478 5.09 7.61 -22.19
C ASP A 478 4.65 7.66 -20.72
N ARG A 479 5.61 7.45 -19.83
CA ARG A 479 5.44 7.47 -18.35
C ARG A 479 4.74 8.72 -17.83
N LYS A 480 5.08 9.90 -18.37
CA LYS A 480 4.52 11.20 -17.96
C LYS A 480 3.03 11.28 -18.32
N ARG A 481 2.71 10.97 -19.58
CA ARG A 481 1.33 10.98 -20.08
C ARG A 481 0.48 9.87 -19.47
N VAL A 482 1.05 8.70 -19.19
CA VAL A 482 0.39 7.60 -18.46
C VAL A 482 -0.03 8.04 -17.05
N VAL A 483 0.83 8.71 -16.29
CA VAL A 483 0.47 9.22 -14.94
C VAL A 483 -0.63 10.28 -15.02
N ILE A 484 -0.51 11.25 -15.93
CA ILE A 484 -1.56 12.27 -16.12
C ILE A 484 -2.89 11.62 -16.57
N LYS A 485 -2.85 10.59 -17.42
CA LYS A 485 -4.04 9.84 -17.84
C LYS A 485 -4.66 9.02 -16.70
N ALA A 486 -3.84 8.43 -15.84
CA ALA A 486 -4.30 7.73 -14.65
C ALA A 486 -4.99 8.70 -13.67
N LEU A 487 -4.36 9.84 -13.35
CA LEU A 487 -4.93 10.89 -12.50
C LEU A 487 -6.28 11.39 -13.03
N LEU A 488 -6.39 11.58 -14.35
CA LEU A 488 -7.63 12.01 -15.00
C LEU A 488 -8.79 10.99 -14.90
N GLU A 489 -8.50 9.71 -14.67
CA GLU A 489 -9.49 8.65 -14.51
C GLU A 489 -9.78 8.29 -13.04
N LEU A 490 -9.11 8.94 -12.08
CA LEU A 490 -9.47 8.87 -10.67
C LEU A 490 -10.72 9.73 -10.39
N ASN A 491 -11.42 9.39 -9.31
CA ASN A 491 -12.46 10.25 -8.75
C ASN A 491 -11.83 11.46 -8.02
N SER A 492 -12.66 12.43 -7.64
CA SER A 492 -12.27 13.63 -6.88
C SER A 492 -11.54 13.31 -5.58
N ASP A 493 -11.91 12.21 -4.94
CA ASP A 493 -11.58 11.92 -3.55
C ASP A 493 -10.21 11.22 -3.48
N ASP A 494 -9.94 10.29 -4.40
CA ASP A 494 -8.60 9.74 -4.67
C ASP A 494 -7.61 10.84 -5.09
N LEU A 495 -8.05 11.82 -5.91
CA LEU A 495 -7.21 12.96 -6.29
C LEU A 495 -6.86 13.85 -5.09
N GLU A 496 -7.82 14.15 -4.21
CA GLU A 496 -7.54 14.91 -2.99
C GLU A 496 -6.76 14.09 -1.95
N ILE A 497 -6.95 12.76 -1.89
CA ILE A 497 -6.12 11.84 -1.10
C ILE A 497 -4.64 11.94 -1.51
N ILE A 498 -4.34 11.92 -2.81
CA ILE A 498 -2.96 12.07 -3.32
C ILE A 498 -2.45 13.49 -3.01
N ARG A 499 -3.24 14.54 -3.30
CA ARG A 499 -2.87 15.95 -3.07
C ARG A 499 -2.61 16.23 -1.59
N THR A 500 -3.44 15.71 -0.70
CA THR A 500 -3.27 15.79 0.75
C THR A 500 -2.04 15.00 1.20
N ARG A 501 -1.83 13.76 0.74
CA ARG A 501 -0.64 12.96 1.13
C ARG A 501 0.67 13.64 0.71
N LEU A 502 0.75 14.18 -0.50
CA LEU A 502 1.90 14.96 -0.98
C LEU A 502 2.22 16.18 -0.10
N ARG A 503 1.20 16.80 0.50
CA ARG A 503 1.36 17.95 1.41
C ARG A 503 1.70 17.56 2.85
N THR A 504 1.11 16.48 3.38
CA THR A 504 1.19 16.13 4.81
C THR A 504 2.28 15.11 5.14
N VAL A 505 2.55 14.17 4.23
CA VAL A 505 3.61 13.14 4.35
C VAL A 505 4.86 13.57 3.58
N GLY A 506 4.70 14.43 2.57
CA GLY A 506 5.81 14.96 1.79
C GLY A 506 6.50 13.94 0.89
N LYS A 507 7.52 14.40 0.18
CA LYS A 507 8.24 13.60 -0.82
C LYS A 507 9.04 12.44 -0.20
N ALA A 508 9.76 12.68 0.90
CA ALA A 508 10.71 11.72 1.46
C ALA A 508 10.03 10.44 1.96
N ASP A 509 8.94 10.58 2.72
CA ASP A 509 8.21 9.41 3.22
C ASP A 509 7.39 8.73 2.12
N MET A 510 6.82 9.45 1.16
CA MET A 510 6.14 8.76 0.03
C MET A 510 7.13 7.93 -0.81
N ILE A 511 8.40 8.33 -0.91
CA ILE A 511 9.48 7.51 -1.50
C ILE A 511 9.78 6.27 -0.64
N ARG A 512 9.75 6.35 0.69
CA ARG A 512 9.88 5.17 1.59
C ARG A 512 8.68 4.23 1.53
N GLU A 513 7.48 4.77 1.36
CA GLU A 513 6.22 4.01 1.38
C GLU A 513 6.06 3.12 0.14
N ILE A 514 6.50 3.59 -1.03
CA ILE A 514 6.38 2.87 -2.31
C ILE A 514 7.03 1.47 -2.25
N PRO A 515 8.31 1.28 -1.86
CA PRO A 515 8.91 -0.05 -1.73
C PRO A 515 8.20 -0.97 -0.74
N ALA A 516 7.79 -0.44 0.43
CA ALA A 516 7.11 -1.22 1.45
C ALA A 516 5.73 -1.71 0.97
N SER A 517 5.01 -0.86 0.23
CA SER A 517 3.71 -1.16 -0.37
C SER A 517 3.82 -2.19 -1.51
N LEU A 518 4.89 -2.12 -2.30
CA LEU A 518 5.21 -3.13 -3.31
C LEU A 518 5.55 -4.50 -2.68
N GLN A 519 6.27 -4.51 -1.56
CA GLN A 519 6.53 -5.73 -0.78
C GLN A 519 5.25 -6.32 -0.18
N MET A 520 4.31 -5.48 0.28
CA MET A 520 2.98 -5.93 0.70
C MET A 520 2.21 -6.56 -0.48
N PHE A 521 2.25 -5.95 -1.67
CA PHE A 521 1.61 -6.50 -2.88
C PHE A 521 2.21 -7.84 -3.32
N SER A 522 3.55 -8.01 -3.28
CA SER A 522 4.18 -9.27 -3.70
C SER A 522 3.82 -10.44 -2.77
N ARG A 523 3.69 -10.17 -1.47
CA ARG A 523 3.17 -11.12 -0.47
C ARG A 523 1.66 -11.32 -0.51
N LYS A 524 0.91 -10.44 -1.19
CA LYS A 524 -0.57 -10.37 -1.20
C LYS A 524 -1.17 -10.06 0.18
N GLU A 525 -0.44 -9.31 0.99
CA GLU A 525 -0.88 -8.83 2.30
C GLU A 525 -1.83 -7.63 2.13
N THR A 526 -2.68 -7.37 3.13
CA THR A 526 -3.63 -6.23 3.14
C THR A 526 -3.29 -5.17 4.20
N LYS A 527 -2.14 -5.32 4.86
CA LYS A 527 -1.64 -4.47 5.94
C LYS A 527 -0.14 -4.27 5.74
N MET A 528 0.35 -3.06 5.96
CA MET A 528 1.78 -2.74 5.92
C MET A 528 2.28 -2.46 7.34
N HIS A 529 3.43 -3.02 7.69
CA HIS A 529 3.96 -2.93 9.06
C HIS A 529 4.31 -1.48 9.43
N GLY A 530 3.89 -1.05 10.63
CA GLY A 530 4.10 0.32 11.11
C GLY A 530 3.21 1.40 10.47
N VAL A 531 2.20 1.05 9.66
CA VAL A 531 1.27 2.02 9.05
C VAL A 531 -0.17 1.82 9.53
N LEU A 532 -0.82 2.95 9.85
CA LEU A 532 -2.22 2.99 10.29
C LEU A 532 -3.17 2.57 9.16
N GLN A 533 -4.19 1.76 9.49
CA GLN A 533 -5.14 1.24 8.52
C GLN A 533 -5.92 2.33 7.75
N ARG A 534 -6.07 3.53 8.35
CA ARG A 534 -6.68 4.72 7.70
C ARG A 534 -5.83 5.34 6.58
N ASP A 535 -4.51 5.06 6.57
CA ASP A 535 -3.56 5.60 5.61
C ASP A 535 -3.21 4.59 4.51
N MET A 536 -3.47 3.30 4.75
CA MET A 536 -3.27 2.24 3.75
C MET A 536 -3.93 2.50 2.38
N PRO A 537 -5.18 2.97 2.26
CA PRO A 537 -5.77 3.27 0.94
C PRO A 537 -4.98 4.34 0.19
N LYS A 538 -4.51 5.37 0.91
CA LYS A 538 -3.75 6.50 0.36
C LYS A 538 -2.41 6.04 -0.21
N ILE A 539 -1.70 5.18 0.53
CA ILE A 539 -0.45 4.56 0.08
C ILE A 539 -0.69 3.66 -1.13
N VAL A 540 -1.73 2.83 -1.09
CA VAL A 540 -2.09 1.93 -2.20
C VAL A 540 -2.40 2.72 -3.48
N THR A 541 -3.15 3.82 -3.40
CA THR A 541 -3.44 4.71 -4.54
C THR A 541 -2.15 5.36 -5.07
N SER A 542 -1.28 5.94 -4.23
CA SER A 542 0.02 6.47 -4.67
C SER A 542 0.94 5.40 -5.28
N THR A 543 0.96 4.19 -4.72
CA THR A 543 1.77 3.07 -5.23
C THR A 543 1.27 2.55 -6.57
N LYS A 544 -0.06 2.47 -6.76
CA LYS A 544 -0.67 2.15 -8.06
C LYS A 544 -0.33 3.20 -9.11
N LEU A 545 -0.28 4.48 -8.75
CA LEU A 545 0.13 5.54 -9.66
C LEU A 545 1.63 5.44 -10.03
N PHE A 546 2.49 5.06 -9.08
CA PHE A 546 3.90 4.75 -9.36
C PHE A 546 4.08 3.50 -10.24
N LEU A 547 3.24 2.46 -10.05
CA LEU A 547 3.21 1.31 -10.96
C LEU A 547 2.82 1.72 -12.39
N CYS A 548 1.88 2.65 -12.55
CA CYS A 548 1.55 3.23 -13.85
C CYS A 548 2.77 3.96 -14.46
N TRP A 549 3.51 4.75 -13.67
CA TRP A 549 4.74 5.41 -14.11
C TRP A 549 5.84 4.43 -14.54
N TRP A 550 6.12 3.39 -13.75
CA TRP A 550 7.25 2.49 -13.99
C TRP A 550 7.00 1.52 -15.15
N LEU A 551 5.78 0.96 -15.22
CA LEU A 551 5.38 -0.12 -16.14
C LEU A 551 4.53 0.37 -17.34
N CYS A 552 4.25 1.68 -17.44
CA CYS A 552 3.55 2.33 -18.55
C CYS A 552 2.13 1.80 -18.86
N ASP A 553 1.40 1.26 -17.87
CA ASP A 553 0.06 0.64 -18.04
C ASP A 553 -0.89 0.98 -16.86
N ASN A 554 -2.20 0.75 -17.00
CA ASN A 554 -3.23 1.20 -16.06
C ASN A 554 -3.43 0.23 -14.87
N TYR A 555 -2.60 0.36 -13.84
CA TYR A 555 -2.67 -0.42 -12.59
C TYR A 555 -3.78 -0.01 -11.60
N PHE A 556 -4.67 0.89 -12.02
CA PHE A 556 -5.97 1.05 -11.35
C PHE A 556 -7.00 0.04 -11.87
N ARG A 557 -6.88 -0.39 -13.14
CA ARG A 557 -7.75 -1.42 -13.77
C ARG A 557 -7.12 -2.82 -13.77
N ALA A 558 -5.78 -2.90 -13.87
CA ALA A 558 -5.02 -4.16 -13.86
C ALA A 558 -4.34 -4.41 -12.51
N ASN A 559 -4.09 -5.67 -12.17
CA ASN A 559 -3.20 -6.04 -11.05
C ASN A 559 -1.79 -6.31 -11.59
N PRO A 560 -0.73 -5.83 -10.92
CA PRO A 560 0.65 -6.09 -11.33
C PRO A 560 0.98 -7.59 -11.27
N SER A 561 1.77 -8.07 -12.24
CA SER A 561 2.27 -9.44 -12.19
C SER A 561 3.32 -9.56 -11.09
N MET A 562 3.36 -10.71 -10.40
CA MET A 562 4.34 -10.99 -9.34
C MET A 562 5.79 -10.75 -9.81
N TRP A 563 6.09 -11.13 -11.06
CA TRP A 563 7.39 -10.86 -11.68
C TRP A 563 7.69 -9.36 -11.90
N HIS A 564 6.69 -8.54 -12.26
CA HIS A 564 6.88 -7.07 -12.34
C HIS A 564 7.13 -6.45 -10.96
N LEU A 565 6.50 -6.98 -9.90
CA LEU A 565 6.74 -6.52 -8.53
C LEU A 565 8.15 -6.89 -8.06
N GLU A 566 8.60 -8.12 -8.33
CA GLU A 566 9.96 -8.59 -8.01
C GLU A 566 11.03 -7.79 -8.78
N GLU A 567 10.86 -7.59 -10.09
CA GLU A 567 11.78 -6.78 -10.91
C GLU A 567 11.85 -5.33 -10.40
N LEU A 568 10.71 -4.70 -10.14
CA LEU A 568 10.66 -3.34 -9.61
C LEU A 568 11.25 -3.24 -8.20
N GLN A 569 10.95 -4.18 -7.30
CA GLN A 569 11.51 -4.18 -5.94
C GLN A 569 13.04 -4.28 -5.99
N ASN A 570 13.61 -5.17 -6.82
CA ASN A 570 15.05 -5.27 -7.02
C ASN A 570 15.65 -3.94 -7.53
N CYS A 571 15.04 -3.30 -8.53
CA CYS A 571 15.52 -2.00 -9.03
C CYS A 571 15.41 -0.86 -8.01
N LEU A 572 14.49 -0.93 -7.05
CA LEU A 572 14.38 0.02 -5.94
C LEU A 572 15.45 -0.25 -4.88
N GLU A 573 15.75 -1.51 -4.57
CA GLU A 573 16.84 -1.92 -3.68
C GLU A 573 18.23 -1.61 -4.28
N GLU A 574 18.37 -1.64 -5.61
CA GLU A 574 19.54 -1.11 -6.35
C GLU A 574 19.67 0.44 -6.29
N GLY A 575 18.72 1.15 -5.67
CA GLY A 575 18.79 2.60 -5.47
C GLY A 575 18.35 3.44 -6.67
N SER A 576 17.40 2.95 -7.48
CA SER A 576 16.84 3.69 -8.62
C SER A 576 16.32 5.10 -8.22
N PRO A 577 16.64 6.16 -9.00
CA PRO A 577 16.16 7.51 -8.73
C PRO A 577 14.68 7.73 -9.11
N ASP A 578 14.06 6.81 -9.84
CA ASP A 578 12.72 6.98 -10.43
C ASP A 578 11.61 7.34 -9.43
N PRO A 579 11.57 6.85 -8.17
CA PRO A 579 10.60 7.33 -7.18
C PRO A 579 10.72 8.82 -6.90
N SER A 580 11.96 9.35 -6.86
CA SER A 580 12.23 10.77 -6.64
C SER A 580 11.69 11.60 -7.81
N THR A 581 12.05 11.20 -9.04
CA THR A 581 11.58 11.84 -10.28
C THR A 581 10.06 11.76 -10.45
N PHE A 582 9.45 10.62 -10.10
CA PHE A 582 8.00 10.45 -10.08
C PHE A 582 7.33 11.41 -9.09
N CYS A 583 7.86 11.54 -7.87
CA CYS A 583 7.30 12.45 -6.86
C CYS A 583 7.40 13.92 -7.29
N ASP A 584 8.51 14.33 -7.93
CA ASP A 584 8.68 15.69 -8.46
C ASP A 584 7.73 15.99 -9.63
N PHE A 585 7.60 15.04 -10.56
CA PHE A 585 6.66 15.13 -11.66
C PHE A 585 5.21 15.20 -11.17
N LEU A 586 4.83 14.31 -10.24
CA LEU A 586 3.49 14.28 -9.65
C LEU A 586 3.17 15.57 -8.88
N SER A 587 4.12 16.09 -8.11
CA SER A 587 3.98 17.37 -7.40
C SER A 587 3.83 18.55 -8.37
N THR A 588 4.52 18.50 -9.52
CA THR A 588 4.40 19.49 -10.59
C THR A 588 3.01 19.42 -11.23
N VAL A 589 2.58 18.23 -11.65
CA VAL A 589 1.27 17.97 -12.28
C VAL A 589 0.08 18.30 -11.37
N MET A 590 0.20 18.08 -10.06
CA MET A 590 -0.81 18.49 -9.07
C MET A 590 -0.86 20.02 -8.83
N ARG A 591 0.18 20.75 -9.23
CA ARG A 591 0.24 22.22 -9.19
C ARG A 591 -0.13 22.87 -10.54
N THR A 592 0.09 22.19 -11.66
CA THR A 592 -0.27 22.64 -13.02
C THR A 592 -1.63 22.07 -13.47
N THR A 593 -1.63 20.91 -14.13
CA THR A 593 -2.81 20.31 -14.80
C THR A 593 -3.97 20.01 -13.85
N PHE A 594 -3.70 19.64 -12.59
CA PHE A 594 -4.71 19.31 -11.59
C PHE A 594 -4.73 20.30 -10.41
N SER A 595 -4.44 21.58 -10.68
CA SER A 595 -4.70 22.65 -9.72
C SER A 595 -6.22 22.80 -9.46
N PRO A 596 -6.65 23.35 -8.31
CA PRO A 596 -8.06 23.60 -8.03
C PRO A 596 -8.75 24.45 -9.11
N ASP A 597 -8.03 25.40 -9.71
CA ASP A 597 -8.58 26.33 -10.70
C ASP A 597 -8.61 25.75 -12.12
N ALA A 598 -7.68 24.85 -12.46
CA ALA A 598 -7.77 24.01 -13.65
C ALA A 598 -8.95 23.03 -13.55
N LEU A 599 -9.18 22.44 -12.37
CA LEU A 599 -10.32 21.55 -12.11
C LEU A 599 -11.68 22.28 -12.14
N ARG A 600 -11.72 23.58 -11.81
CA ARG A 600 -12.90 24.45 -12.02
C ARG A 600 -13.20 24.73 -13.49
N ASN A 601 -12.17 24.83 -14.34
CA ASN A 601 -12.27 25.22 -15.75
C ASN A 601 -11.63 24.17 -16.69
N PRO A 602 -12.09 22.90 -16.68
CA PRO A 602 -11.36 21.77 -17.29
C PRO A 602 -11.29 21.77 -18.82
N ASP A 603 -12.05 22.66 -19.47
CA ASP A 603 -12.07 22.84 -20.92
C ASP A 603 -11.32 24.10 -21.38
N GLN A 604 -10.77 24.90 -20.46
CA GLN A 604 -9.85 25.99 -20.75
C GLN A 604 -8.44 25.41 -21.00
N PRO A 605 -7.71 25.87 -22.03
CA PRO A 605 -6.29 25.51 -22.19
C PRO A 605 -5.50 26.01 -20.97
N SER A 606 -4.39 25.34 -20.64
CA SER A 606 -3.53 25.86 -19.58
C SER A 606 -2.92 27.20 -20.04
N GLN A 607 -2.63 28.13 -19.12
CA GLN A 607 -1.97 29.39 -19.48
C GLN A 607 -0.58 29.18 -20.12
N ARG A 608 -0.03 27.95 -20.10
CA ARG A 608 1.21 27.56 -20.78
C ARG A 608 0.98 26.87 -22.14
N GLU A 609 -0.23 26.37 -22.42
CA GLU A 609 -0.65 25.97 -23.77
C GLU A 609 -1.02 27.19 -24.64
N ILE A 610 -1.32 28.33 -24.01
CA ILE A 610 -1.50 29.61 -24.71
C ILE A 610 -0.11 30.14 -25.05
N ILE A 611 0.33 29.90 -26.29
CA ILE A 611 1.44 30.65 -26.88
C ILE A 611 0.94 32.08 -27.08
N GLU A 612 1.46 33.03 -26.31
CA GLU A 612 1.30 34.45 -26.59
C GLU A 612 2.03 34.76 -27.89
N ILE A 613 1.26 34.87 -28.97
CA ILE A 613 1.71 35.51 -30.21
C ILE A 613 1.64 37.01 -29.93
N SER A 614 2.76 37.61 -29.54
CA SER A 614 2.85 39.07 -29.55
C SER A 614 2.89 39.54 -31.00
N ASP A 615 2.03 40.50 -31.35
CA ASP A 615 2.01 41.15 -32.66
C ASP A 615 3.15 42.20 -32.76
N ASP A 616 4.38 41.81 -32.43
CA ASP A 616 5.60 42.65 -32.45
C ASP A 616 6.18 42.82 -33.88
N ASP A 617 5.32 43.13 -34.85
CA ASP A 617 5.65 43.32 -36.28
C ASP A 617 4.98 44.62 -36.83
N GLU A 618 5.33 45.79 -36.27
CA GLU A 618 5.06 47.15 -36.83
C GLU A 618 6.35 47.91 -37.21
#